data_AF-A0A7S2KZN2-F1
#
_entry.id   AF-A0A7S2KZN2-F1
#
_cell.length_a   1.000
_cell.length_b   1.000
_cell.length_c   1.000
_cell.angle_alpha   90.00
_cell.angle_beta   90.00
_cell.angle_gamma   90.00
#
_symmetry.space_group_name_H-M   'P 1'
#
loop_
_entity.id
_entity.type
_entity.pdbx_description
1 polymer ?
#
loop_
_entity_poly.entity_id
_entity_poly.type
_entity_poly.pdbx_seq_one_letter_code
_entity_poly.pdbx_strand_id
1 'polypeptide(L)'
;ELRDELLFKQPESSYLGDCPICCLPVPLDETQSNMQACCSNIICKGCTVANMSREVEENKHPRCVFCRRSIIFTDEERHKNNLKRVEANDPIVIFKMGVTHFRDGEYERAFEYFTKSADLGDANAHLKL
;
A
#
# COMPACT_ATOMS: atom_id res chain seq x y z
N GLU A 1 -28.81 2.52 -23.60
CA GLU A 1 -28.65 3.66 -22.67
C GLU A 1 -28.33 3.22 -21.24
N LEU A 2 -29.29 2.86 -20.37
CA LEU A 2 -28.97 2.49 -18.96
C LEU A 2 -28.05 1.26 -18.83
N ARG A 3 -28.16 0.31 -19.76
CA ARG A 3 -27.32 -0.91 -19.81
C ARG A 3 -25.87 -0.59 -20.19
N ASP A 4 -25.66 0.42 -21.03
CA ASP A 4 -24.34 0.83 -21.50
C ASP A 4 -23.63 1.65 -20.41
N GLU A 5 -24.37 2.51 -19.69
CA GLU A 5 -23.82 3.22 -18.52
C GLU A 5 -23.29 2.26 -17.44
N LEU A 6 -24.02 1.19 -17.11
CA LEU A 6 -23.57 0.21 -16.12
C LEU A 6 -22.33 -0.59 -16.56
N LEU A 7 -22.15 -0.79 -17.87
CA LEU A 7 -21.04 -1.56 -18.43
C LEU A 7 -19.77 -0.73 -18.63
N PHE A 8 -19.90 0.57 -18.92
CA PHE A 8 -18.77 1.42 -19.31
C PHE A 8 -18.44 2.54 -18.31
N LYS A 9 -19.31 2.80 -17.33
CA LYS A 9 -19.00 3.77 -16.28
C LYS A 9 -17.86 3.21 -15.43
N GLN A 10 -16.69 3.84 -15.56
CA GLN A 10 -15.56 3.54 -14.70
C GLN A 10 -15.95 3.81 -13.24
N PRO A 11 -15.57 2.93 -12.31
CA PRO A 11 -15.82 3.16 -10.89
C PRO A 11 -15.13 4.46 -10.45
N GLU A 12 -15.74 5.13 -9.46
CA GLU A 12 -15.22 6.41 -8.96
C GLU A 12 -13.85 6.26 -8.28
N SER A 13 -13.50 5.05 -7.83
CA SER A 13 -12.22 4.68 -7.23
C SER A 13 -11.59 3.49 -7.97
N SER A 14 -10.27 3.36 -7.90
CA SER A 14 -9.57 2.15 -8.32
C SER A 14 -9.69 1.04 -7.28
N TYR A 15 -9.26 -0.19 -7.61
CA TYR A 15 -9.19 -1.29 -6.65
C TYR A 15 -8.19 -1.01 -5.49
N LEU A 16 -7.31 -0.03 -5.66
CA LEU A 16 -6.40 0.46 -4.61
C LEU A 16 -7.09 1.42 -3.64
N GLY A 17 -8.33 1.79 -3.90
CA GLY A 17 -9.07 2.78 -3.13
C GLY A 17 -8.69 4.22 -3.45
N ASP A 18 -9.19 5.12 -2.62
CA ASP A 18 -8.85 6.54 -2.66
C ASP A 18 -7.71 6.87 -1.69
N CYS A 19 -6.90 7.86 -2.04
CA CYS A 19 -5.89 8.39 -1.15
C CYS A 19 -6.55 8.98 0.09
N PRO A 20 -6.19 8.57 1.31
CA PRO A 20 -6.85 9.02 2.54
C PRO A 20 -6.56 10.49 2.90
N ILE A 21 -5.74 11.19 2.11
CA ILE A 21 -5.36 12.59 2.33
C ILE A 21 -6.11 13.54 1.40
N CYS A 22 -6.21 13.20 0.11
CA CYS A 22 -6.85 14.06 -0.89
C CYS A 22 -8.17 13.51 -1.42
N CYS A 23 -8.59 12.31 -0.99
CA CYS A 23 -9.83 11.65 -1.41
C CYS A 23 -9.95 11.49 -2.95
N LEU A 24 -8.81 11.40 -3.63
CA LEU A 24 -8.74 11.10 -5.06
C LEU A 24 -8.31 9.64 -5.26
N PRO A 25 -8.76 8.99 -6.34
CA PRO A 25 -8.36 7.63 -6.66
C PRO A 25 -6.85 7.45 -6.66
N VAL A 26 -6.36 6.42 -5.99
CA VAL A 26 -4.94 6.07 -6.06
C VAL A 26 -4.61 5.63 -7.49
N PRO A 27 -3.57 6.21 -8.12
CA PRO A 27 -3.17 5.81 -9.46
C PRO A 27 -2.77 4.33 -9.52
N LEU A 28 -3.12 3.67 -10.62
CA LEU A 28 -2.77 2.26 -10.87
C LEU A 28 -1.26 2.03 -11.08
N ASP A 29 -0.56 3.06 -11.52
CA ASP A 29 0.90 3.04 -11.61
C ASP A 29 1.49 2.96 -10.19
N GLU A 30 2.09 1.82 -9.86
CA GLU A 30 2.73 1.56 -8.57
C GLU A 30 3.81 2.61 -8.21
N THR A 31 4.38 3.31 -9.19
CA THR A 31 5.39 4.36 -8.95
C THR A 31 4.79 5.69 -8.49
N GLN A 32 3.46 5.84 -8.56
CA GLN A 32 2.70 7.04 -8.21
C GLN A 32 1.97 6.92 -6.87
N SER A 33 2.19 5.83 -6.12
CA SER A 33 1.69 5.67 -4.76
C SER A 33 2.74 4.98 -3.88
N ASN A 34 2.60 5.12 -2.57
CA ASN A 34 3.47 4.46 -1.60
C ASN A 34 2.64 3.98 -0.42
N MET A 35 2.82 2.72 -0.04
CA MET A 35 2.33 2.23 1.24
C MET A 35 3.28 2.64 2.36
N GLN A 36 2.69 3.21 3.42
CA GLN A 36 3.40 3.69 4.60
C GLN A 36 3.64 2.56 5.60
N ALA A 37 4.90 2.20 5.86
CA ALA A 37 5.25 1.09 6.77
C ALA A 37 4.64 1.21 8.20
N CYS A 38 4.39 2.44 8.65
CA CYS A 38 3.82 2.70 9.96
C CYS A 38 2.32 2.38 10.08
N CYS A 39 1.54 2.63 9.02
CA CYS A 39 0.07 2.53 9.04
C CYS A 39 -0.52 1.60 7.95
N SER A 40 0.30 1.05 7.06
CA SER A 40 -0.03 0.35 5.81
C SER A 40 -1.00 1.06 4.87
N ASN A 41 -1.25 2.35 5.09
CA ASN A 41 -2.08 3.09 4.16
C ASN A 41 -1.30 3.34 2.88
N ILE A 42 -1.95 3.10 1.74
CA ILE A 42 -1.47 3.50 0.43
C ILE A 42 -1.81 4.98 0.26
N ILE A 43 -0.79 5.79 -0.02
CA ILE A 43 -0.93 7.24 -0.17
C ILE A 43 -0.38 7.62 -1.53
N CYS A 44 -1.09 8.48 -2.26
CA CYS A 44 -0.60 8.97 -3.54
C CYS A 44 0.71 9.75 -3.35
N LYS A 45 1.57 9.68 -4.36
CA LYS A 45 2.89 10.32 -4.34
C LYS A 45 2.78 11.83 -4.20
N GLY A 46 1.76 12.45 -4.79
CA GLY A 46 1.49 13.89 -4.64
C GLY A 46 1.34 14.31 -3.18
N CYS A 47 0.48 13.64 -2.41
CA CYS A 47 0.31 13.94 -0.97
C CYS A 47 1.58 13.64 -0.16
N THR A 48 2.30 12.57 -0.51
CA THR A 48 3.55 12.19 0.14
C THR A 48 4.63 13.25 -0.07
N VAL A 49 4.82 13.72 -1.31
CA VAL A 49 5.78 14.76 -1.68
C VAL A 49 5.40 16.11 -1.06
N ALA A 50 4.13 16.51 -1.12
CA ALA A 50 3.67 17.76 -0.52
C ALA A 50 3.97 17.81 1.00
N ASN A 51 3.79 16.69 1.70
CA ASN A 51 4.13 16.61 3.12
C ASN A 51 5.65 16.72 3.36
N MET A 52 6.48 16.06 2.53
CA MET A 52 7.93 16.18 2.63
C MET A 52 8.40 17.62 2.39
N SER A 53 7.88 18.30 1.37
CA SER A 53 8.21 19.70 1.09
C SER A 53 7.90 20.58 2.30
N ARG A 54 6.70 20.44 2.88
CA ARG A 54 6.30 21.14 4.11
C ARG A 54 7.24 20.85 5.28
N GLU A 55 7.65 19.60 5.46
CA GLU A 55 8.56 19.20 6.55
C GLU A 55 9.95 19.80 6.38
N VAL A 56 10.47 19.88 5.16
CA VAL A 56 11.74 20.53 4.86
C VAL A 56 11.66 22.04 5.11
N GLU A 57 10.62 22.71 4.58
CA GLU A 57 10.41 24.15 4.76
C GLU A 57 10.30 24.55 6.23
N GLU A 58 9.61 23.73 7.03
CA GLU A 58 9.40 23.97 8.46
C GLU A 58 10.51 23.38 9.35
N ASN A 59 11.56 22.80 8.78
CA ASN A 59 12.63 22.10 9.50
C ASN A 59 12.11 21.07 10.51
N LYS A 60 11.11 20.26 10.10
CA LYS A 60 10.48 19.22 10.92
C LYS A 60 11.01 17.85 10.54
N HIS A 61 11.05 16.96 11.53
CA HIS A 61 11.37 15.56 11.29
C HIS A 61 10.34 14.90 10.38
N PRO A 62 10.77 14.04 9.43
CA PRO A 62 9.88 13.34 8.53
C PRO A 62 8.86 12.47 9.25
N ARG A 63 7.58 12.62 8.90
CA ARG A 63 6.47 11.87 9.49
C ARG A 63 5.51 11.39 8.40
N CYS A 64 4.78 10.32 8.73
CA CYS A 64 3.74 9.82 7.85
C CYS A 64 2.64 10.88 7.73
N VAL A 65 2.27 11.23 6.51
CA VAL A 65 1.24 12.25 6.26
C VAL A 65 -0.14 11.84 6.81
N PHE A 66 -0.40 10.54 6.95
CA PHE A 66 -1.64 10.01 7.51
C PHE A 66 -1.59 9.92 9.05
N CYS A 67 -0.81 9.00 9.61
CA CYS A 67 -0.83 8.73 11.06
C CYS A 67 0.15 9.56 11.89
N ARG A 68 0.94 10.44 11.26
CA ARG A 68 1.92 11.36 11.90
C ARG A 68 3.03 10.69 12.73
N ARG A 69 3.15 9.36 12.69
CA ARG A 69 4.30 8.64 13.26
C ARG A 69 5.56 8.96 12.46
N SER A 70 6.71 8.98 13.13
CA SER A 70 8.02 9.10 12.48
C SER A 70 8.14 8.06 11.36
N ILE A 71 8.69 8.44 10.21
CA ILE A 71 9.03 7.50 9.13
C ILE A 71 10.50 7.08 9.16
N ILE A 72 11.29 7.66 10.08
CA ILE A 72 12.65 7.21 10.34
C ILE A 72 12.53 5.88 11.09
N PHE A 73 12.68 4.80 10.34
CA PHE A 73 12.75 3.43 10.86
C PHE A 73 14.07 2.82 10.42
N THR A 74 14.71 2.07 11.30
CA THR A 74 15.71 1.09 10.86
C THR A 74 15.02 -0.03 10.07
N ASP A 75 15.78 -0.78 9.27
CA ASP A 75 15.20 -1.92 8.54
C ASP A 75 14.63 -2.99 9.49
N GLU A 76 15.24 -3.15 10.66
CA GLU A 76 14.75 -4.03 11.72
C GLU A 76 13.41 -3.55 12.30
N GLU A 77 13.26 -2.25 12.56
CA GLU A 77 11.99 -1.68 13.05
C GLU A 77 10.88 -1.79 11.99
N ARG A 78 11.23 -1.57 10.72
CA ARG A 78 10.33 -1.75 9.58
C ARG A 78 9.88 -3.20 9.47
N HIS A 79 10.82 -4.14 9.54
CA HIS A 79 10.52 -5.58 9.49
C HIS A 79 9.65 -6.01 10.67
N LYS A 80 9.97 -5.59 11.89
CA LYS A 80 9.17 -5.87 13.09
C LYS A 80 7.74 -5.33 12.98
N ASN A 81 7.56 -4.14 12.42
CA ASN A 81 6.21 -3.61 12.16
C ASN A 81 5.47 -4.43 11.10
N ASN A 82 6.14 -4.85 10.04
CA ASN A 82 5.52 -5.70 9.02
C ASN A 82 5.06 -7.04 9.63
N LEU A 83 5.88 -7.70 10.46
CA LEU A 83 5.50 -8.94 11.14
C LEU A 83 4.24 -8.77 12.01
N LYS A 84 4.17 -7.71 12.81
CA LYS A 84 2.96 -7.38 13.60
C LYS A 84 1.71 -7.19 12.74
N ARG A 85 1.88 -6.67 11.52
CA ARG A 85 0.77 -6.46 10.58
C ARG A 85 0.36 -7.74 9.87
N VAL A 86 1.32 -8.62 9.57
CA VAL A 86 1.03 -9.99 9.10
C VAL A 86 0.23 -10.76 10.14
N GLU A 87 0.60 -10.65 11.42
CA GLU A 87 -0.14 -11.24 12.55
C GLU A 87 -1.56 -10.65 12.66
N ALA A 88 -1.71 -9.35 12.36
CA ALA A 88 -3.01 -8.67 12.30
C ALA A 88 -3.80 -8.93 11.00
N ASN A 89 -3.33 -9.82 10.13
CA ASN A 89 -3.94 -10.12 8.83
C ASN A 89 -4.13 -8.90 7.92
N ASP A 90 -3.16 -7.98 7.90
CA ASP A 90 -3.12 -6.86 6.96
C ASP A 90 -2.80 -7.38 5.53
N PRO A 91 -3.78 -7.40 4.61
CA PRO A 91 -3.61 -8.01 3.28
C PRO A 91 -2.47 -7.35 2.49
N ILE A 92 -2.34 -6.03 2.55
CA ILE A 92 -1.33 -5.28 1.79
C ILE A 92 0.09 -5.68 2.23
N VAL A 93 0.30 -5.87 3.54
CA VAL A 93 1.61 -6.30 4.05
C VAL A 93 1.90 -7.75 3.72
N ILE A 94 0.90 -8.62 3.81
CA ILE A 94 1.04 -10.05 3.46
C ILE A 94 1.43 -10.19 1.99
N PHE A 95 0.75 -9.47 1.09
CA PHE A 95 1.11 -9.41 -0.32
C PHE A 95 2.57 -8.97 -0.52
N LYS A 96 2.99 -7.90 0.15
CA LYS A 96 4.38 -7.40 0.06
C LYS A 96 5.41 -8.41 0.56
N MET A 97 5.12 -9.17 1.61
CA MET A 97 5.99 -10.25 2.06
C MET A 97 6.16 -11.32 0.98
N GLY A 98 5.07 -11.70 0.31
CA GLY A 98 5.12 -12.59 -0.86
C GLY A 98 5.99 -12.05 -1.99
N VAL A 99 5.89 -10.75 -2.30
CA VAL A 99 6.75 -10.10 -3.31
C VAL A 99 8.23 -10.16 -2.93
N THR A 100 8.57 -9.97 -1.65
CA THR A 100 9.95 -10.10 -1.17
C THR A 100 10.45 -11.53 -1.35
N HIS A 101 9.72 -12.54 -0.85
CA HIS A 101 10.09 -13.95 -1.02
C HIS A 101 10.22 -14.36 -2.49
N PHE A 102 9.35 -13.84 -3.37
CA PHE A 102 9.42 -14.10 -4.81
C PHE A 102 10.73 -13.55 -5.41
N ARG A 103 11.14 -12.33 -5.04
CA ARG A 103 12.40 -11.72 -5.49
C ARG A 103 13.62 -12.47 -4.98
N ASP A 104 13.52 -13.06 -3.79
CA ASP A 104 14.57 -13.88 -3.19
C ASP A 104 14.62 -15.31 -3.77
N GLY A 105 13.70 -15.66 -4.68
CA GLY A 105 13.61 -16.99 -5.30
C GLY A 105 12.92 -18.05 -4.43
N GLU A 106 12.35 -17.66 -3.30
CA GLU A 106 11.60 -18.52 -2.39
C GLU A 106 10.14 -18.65 -2.86
N TYR A 107 9.93 -19.25 -4.04
CA TYR A 107 8.63 -19.25 -4.73
C TYR A 107 7.49 -19.95 -3.95
N GLU A 108 7.77 -21.07 -3.28
CA GLU A 108 6.76 -21.79 -2.48
C GLU A 108 6.22 -20.89 -1.36
N ARG A 109 7.12 -20.24 -0.61
CA ARG A 109 6.75 -19.28 0.43
C ARG A 109 6.02 -18.08 -0.16
N ALA A 110 6.50 -17.53 -1.27
CA ALA A 110 5.84 -16.42 -1.94
C ALA A 110 4.38 -16.76 -2.28
N PHE A 111 4.14 -17.97 -2.80
CA PHE A 111 2.81 -18.46 -3.13
C PHE A 111 1.90 -18.60 -1.91
N GLU A 112 2.41 -19.09 -0.78
CA GLU A 112 1.66 -19.14 0.49
C GLU A 112 1.20 -17.74 0.94
N TYR A 113 2.09 -16.74 0.87
CA TYR A 113 1.75 -15.35 1.18
C TYR A 113 0.73 -14.77 0.21
N PHE A 114 0.89 -15.00 -1.10
CA PHE A 114 -0.09 -14.53 -2.09
C PHE A 114 -1.45 -15.18 -1.87
N THR A 115 -1.51 -16.47 -1.59
CA THR A 115 -2.77 -17.18 -1.30
C THR A 115 -3.46 -16.58 -0.08
N LYS A 116 -2.73 -16.42 1.03
CA LYS A 116 -3.27 -15.81 2.25
C LYS A 116 -3.77 -14.38 2.01
N SER A 117 -3.05 -13.59 1.22
CA SER A 117 -3.45 -12.22 0.92
C SER A 117 -4.68 -12.14 0.01
N ALA A 118 -4.78 -13.05 -0.96
CA ALA A 118 -5.93 -13.18 -1.85
C ALA A 118 -7.19 -13.59 -1.07
N ASP A 119 -7.09 -14.53 -0.14
CA ASP A 119 -8.19 -14.92 0.75
C ASP A 119 -8.71 -13.77 1.62
N LEU A 120 -7.86 -12.77 1.87
CA LEU A 120 -8.20 -11.53 2.59
C LEU A 120 -8.69 -10.40 1.67
N GLY A 121 -8.83 -10.67 0.37
CA GLY A 121 -9.41 -9.76 -0.63
C GLY A 121 -8.43 -8.83 -1.34
N ASP A 122 -7.12 -9.08 -1.25
CA ASP A 122 -6.14 -8.29 -2.01
C ASP A 122 -6.17 -8.63 -3.51
N ALA A 123 -6.59 -7.68 -4.33
CA ALA A 123 -6.69 -7.88 -5.77
C ALA A 123 -5.34 -8.12 -6.46
N ASN A 124 -4.24 -7.54 -5.94
CA ASN A 124 -2.91 -7.78 -6.51
C ASN A 124 -2.43 -9.20 -6.24
N ALA A 125 -2.76 -9.75 -5.07
CA ALA A 125 -2.44 -11.12 -4.72
C ALA A 125 -3.14 -12.12 -5.65
N HIS A 126 -4.40 -11.88 -6.02
CA HIS A 126 -5.09 -12.70 -7.02
C HIS A 126 -4.40 -12.72 -8.39
N LEU A 127 -3.71 -11.64 -8.79
CA LEU A 127 -2.95 -11.60 -10.05
C LEU A 127 -1.61 -12.37 -9.99
N LYS A 128 -1.21 -12.83 -8.80
CA LYS A 128 0.05 -13.57 -8.59
C LYS A 128 -0.16 -15.08 -8.41
N LEU A 129 -1.40 -15.55 -8.34
CA LEU A 129 -1.79 -16.96 -8.29
C LEU A 129 -2.01 -17.52 -9.69
#